data_AF-A0A7Y1UL37-F1
#
_entry.id   AF-A0A7Y1UL37-F1
#
_cell.length_a   1.000
_cell.length_b   1.000
_cell.length_c   1.000
_cell.angle_alpha   90.00
_cell.angle_beta   90.00
_cell.angle_gamma   90.00
#
_symmetry.space_group_name_H-M   'P 1'
#
loop_
_entity.id
_entity.type
_entity.pdbx_description
1 polymer ?
#
loop_
_entity_poly.entity_id
_entity_poly.type
_entity_poly.pdbx_seq_one_letter_code
_entity_poly.pdbx_strand_id
1 'polypeptide(L)'
;MERFQKIALAALVSVLVLIFAGAVVRATGSGLGCPDWPTCWGCLIPPWNVEQVDFDRIDLEKFRQKAERFGRDPSTITRESLREEFNPVHTWVEFVNRLLALPVGVLTLATFGASLWQRRKRPGVFWASGVSLFVVIFNAWLGARVVYSGLSPGIITAHMALAILLVGLLVYVAWRGCADPWRVRLPG
;
A
#
# COMPACT_ATOMS: atom_id res chain seq x y z
N MET A 1 -24.32 3.17 15.15
CA MET A 1 -23.12 3.77 14.52
C MET A 1 -23.53 4.92 13.63
N GLU A 2 -23.02 6.13 13.89
CA GLU A 2 -23.20 7.29 13.01
C GLU A 2 -22.56 7.07 11.63
N ARG A 3 -23.00 7.82 10.61
CA ARG A 3 -22.44 7.74 9.24
C ARG A 3 -20.92 7.91 9.23
N PHE A 4 -20.40 8.88 10.00
CA PHE A 4 -18.96 9.11 10.14
C PHE A 4 -18.20 7.87 10.66
N GLN A 5 -18.75 7.22 11.67
CA GLN A 5 -18.16 6.04 12.29
C GLN A 5 -18.06 4.87 11.31
N LYS A 6 -19.07 4.70 10.44
CA LYS A 6 -19.06 3.65 9.40
C LYS A 6 -17.94 3.89 8.39
N ILE A 7 -17.71 5.15 7.98
CA ILE A 7 -16.62 5.50 7.05
C ILE A 7 -15.25 5.25 7.70
N ALA A 8 -15.05 5.74 8.92
CA ALA A 8 -13.80 5.53 9.66
C ALA A 8 -13.52 4.03 9.92
N LEU A 9 -14.55 3.26 10.27
CA LEU A 9 -14.42 1.81 10.44
C LEU A 9 -14.12 1.12 9.11
N ALA A 10 -14.75 1.53 8.00
CA ALA A 10 -14.44 0.98 6.68
C ALA A 10 -12.97 1.27 6.28
N ALA A 11 -12.46 2.47 6.57
CA ALA A 11 -11.05 2.81 6.37
C ALA A 11 -10.11 1.94 7.23
N LEU A 12 -10.50 1.68 8.49
CA LEU A 12 -9.75 0.80 9.38
C LEU A 12 -9.73 -0.65 8.85
N VAL A 13 -10.87 -1.19 8.44
CA VAL A 13 -10.96 -2.53 7.88
C VAL A 13 -10.14 -2.63 6.59
N SER A 14 -10.21 -1.63 5.71
CA SER A 14 -9.45 -1.64 4.45
C SER A 14 -7.94 -1.63 4.67
N VAL A 15 -7.43 -0.86 5.65
CA VAL A 15 -5.98 -0.88 5.96
C VAL A 15 -5.55 -2.22 6.56
N LEU A 16 -6.39 -2.86 7.39
CA LEU A 16 -6.09 -4.19 7.93
C LEU A 16 -6.03 -5.25 6.83
N VAL A 17 -6.96 -5.20 5.87
CA VAL A 17 -6.94 -6.07 4.67
C VAL A 17 -5.69 -5.82 3.84
N LEU A 18 -5.30 -4.55 3.64
CA LEU A 18 -4.08 -4.19 2.92
C LEU A 18 -2.81 -4.72 3.63
N ILE A 19 -2.72 -4.56 4.96
CA ILE A 19 -1.58 -5.08 5.74
C ILE A 19 -1.49 -6.61 5.59
N PHE A 20 -2.62 -7.31 5.65
CA PHE A 20 -2.67 -8.75 5.43
C PHE A 20 -2.21 -9.14 4.01
N ALA A 21 -2.70 -8.45 2.98
CA ALA A 21 -2.25 -8.68 1.60
C ALA A 21 -0.73 -8.43 1.44
N GLY A 22 -0.20 -7.38 2.07
CA GLY A 22 1.24 -7.10 2.10
C GLY A 22 2.03 -8.19 2.82
N ALA A 23 1.49 -8.78 3.89
CA ALA A 23 2.09 -9.92 4.56
C ALA A 23 2.14 -11.16 3.63
N VAL A 24 1.09 -11.40 2.86
CA VAL A 24 1.06 -12.46 1.83
C VAL A 24 2.11 -12.22 0.74
N VAL A 25 2.22 -10.99 0.22
CA VAL A 25 3.25 -10.61 -0.76
C VAL A 25 4.65 -10.94 -0.23
N ARG A 26 4.93 -10.61 1.03
CA ARG A 26 6.22 -10.88 1.66
C ARG A 26 6.45 -12.37 1.91
N ALA A 27 5.46 -13.08 2.43
CA ALA A 27 5.56 -14.51 2.75
C ALA A 27 5.74 -15.37 1.48
N THR A 28 5.18 -14.92 0.36
CA THR A 28 5.31 -15.60 -0.94
C THR A 28 6.55 -15.17 -1.73
N GLY A 29 7.33 -14.20 -1.25
CA GLY A 29 8.46 -13.65 -2.02
C GLY A 29 8.04 -12.80 -3.23
N SER A 30 6.75 -12.46 -3.35
CA SER A 30 6.19 -11.71 -4.49
C SER A 30 6.50 -10.21 -4.47
N GLY A 31 7.35 -9.72 -3.56
CA GLY A 31 7.60 -8.28 -3.34
C GLY A 31 8.32 -7.55 -4.48
N LEU A 32 8.76 -8.29 -5.50
CA LEU A 32 9.38 -7.77 -6.74
C LEU A 32 8.71 -8.36 -7.99
N GLY A 33 7.48 -8.89 -7.88
CA GLY A 33 6.74 -9.42 -9.02
C GLY A 33 6.42 -8.36 -10.08
N CYS A 34 6.26 -7.11 -9.66
CA CYS A 34 6.16 -5.95 -10.54
C CYS A 34 7.45 -5.12 -10.48
N PRO A 35 8.28 -5.14 -11.53
CA PRO A 35 9.58 -4.47 -11.51
C PRO A 35 9.45 -2.93 -11.54
N ASP A 36 8.32 -2.40 -11.97
CA ASP A 36 8.09 -0.98 -12.13
C ASP A 36 6.95 -0.49 -11.24
N TRP A 37 6.80 0.83 -11.15
CA TRP A 37 5.66 1.52 -10.56
C TRP A 37 5.53 2.87 -11.29
N PRO A 38 4.32 3.38 -11.62
CA PRO A 38 2.98 2.86 -11.30
C PRO A 38 2.53 1.68 -12.18
N THR A 39 3.20 1.45 -13.31
CA THR A 39 2.96 0.30 -14.19
C THR A 39 3.54 -0.99 -13.59
N CYS A 40 3.17 -2.13 -14.15
CA CYS A 40 3.74 -3.44 -13.87
C CYS A 40 4.07 -4.11 -15.20
N TRP A 41 5.36 -4.35 -15.48
CA TRP A 41 5.85 -4.82 -16.79
C TRP A 41 5.46 -3.88 -17.95
N GLY A 42 5.54 -2.57 -17.73
CA GLY A 42 5.13 -1.55 -18.72
C GLY A 42 3.62 -1.41 -18.93
N CYS A 43 2.80 -2.30 -18.36
CA CYS A 43 1.34 -2.28 -18.48
C CYS A 43 0.67 -1.68 -17.23
N LEU A 44 -0.51 -1.08 -17.37
CA LEU A 44 -1.30 -0.62 -16.22
C LEU A 44 -2.00 -1.79 -15.51
N ILE A 45 -2.39 -2.82 -16.28
CA ILE A 45 -2.95 -4.07 -15.79
C ILE A 45 -1.93 -5.17 -16.12
N PRO A 46 -1.56 -6.03 -15.16
CA PRO A 46 -0.53 -7.02 -15.38
C PRO A 46 -0.99 -8.09 -16.40
N PRO A 47 -0.04 -8.64 -17.18
CA PRO A 47 -0.33 -9.71 -18.10
C PRO A 47 -0.62 -11.03 -17.38
N TRP A 48 -1.42 -11.89 -18.00
CA TRP A 48 -1.73 -13.25 -17.51
C TRP A 48 -0.67 -14.27 -17.93
N ASN A 49 -0.03 -14.06 -19.08
CA ASN A 49 0.95 -14.95 -19.65
C ASN A 49 2.15 -14.16 -20.19
N VAL A 50 3.29 -14.83 -20.29
CA VAL A 50 4.55 -14.22 -20.78
C VAL A 50 4.43 -13.68 -22.21
N GLU A 51 3.58 -14.29 -23.04
CA GLU A 51 3.35 -13.89 -24.43
C GLU A 51 2.67 -12.53 -24.57
N GLN A 52 1.97 -12.07 -23.52
CA GLN A 52 1.31 -10.76 -23.50
C GLN A 52 2.28 -9.63 -23.15
N VAL A 53 3.49 -9.95 -22.70
CA VAL A 53 4.52 -8.97 -22.35
C VAL A 53 5.28 -8.58 -23.63
N ASP A 54 5.17 -7.31 -24.02
CA ASP A 54 5.96 -6.74 -25.10
C ASP A 54 7.35 -6.35 -24.56
N PHE A 55 8.27 -7.32 -24.53
CA PHE A 55 9.66 -7.12 -24.10
C PHE A 55 10.46 -6.18 -25.02
N ASP A 56 9.96 -5.88 -26.22
CA ASP A 56 10.65 -5.00 -27.15
C ASP A 56 10.45 -3.52 -26.80
N ARG A 57 9.31 -3.20 -26.18
CA ARG A 57 9.02 -1.87 -25.63
C ARG A 57 9.57 -1.63 -24.24
N ILE A 58 10.04 -2.68 -23.55
CA ILE A 58 10.62 -2.55 -22.22
C ILE A 58 12.00 -1.89 -22.31
N ASP A 59 12.17 -0.84 -21.51
CA ASP A 59 13.42 -0.09 -21.39
C ASP A 59 14.46 -0.89 -20.57
N LEU A 60 15.20 -1.78 -21.25
CA LEU A 60 16.22 -2.65 -20.66
C LEU A 60 17.26 -1.89 -19.85
N GLU A 61 17.56 -0.64 -20.22
CA GLU A 61 18.56 0.16 -19.54
C GLU A 61 18.13 0.48 -18.10
N LYS A 62 16.83 0.76 -17.88
CA LYS A 62 16.29 0.91 -16.52
C LYS A 62 16.44 -0.35 -15.69
N PHE A 63 16.21 -1.53 -16.29
CA PHE A 63 16.35 -2.81 -15.60
C PHE A 63 17.82 -3.11 -15.28
N ARG A 64 18.75 -2.78 -16.19
CA ARG A 64 20.20 -2.90 -15.98
C ARG A 64 20.70 -2.01 -14.86
N GLN A 65 20.33 -0.72 -14.88
CA GLN A 65 20.66 0.22 -13.80
C GLN A 65 20.06 -0.20 -12.46
N LYS A 66 18.87 -0.80 -12.50
CA LYS A 66 18.22 -1.37 -11.31
C LYS A 66 18.99 -2.59 -10.81
N ALA A 67 19.41 -3.51 -11.68
CA ALA A 67 20.22 -4.67 -11.35
C ALA A 67 21.59 -4.27 -10.75
N GLU A 68 22.27 -3.29 -11.36
CA GLU A 68 23.55 -2.75 -10.86
C GLU A 68 23.42 -2.22 -9.44
N ARG A 69 22.34 -1.46 -9.17
CA ARG A 69 22.04 -0.91 -7.85
C ARG A 69 21.80 -1.99 -6.79
N PHE A 70 21.46 -3.20 -7.21
CA PHE A 70 21.26 -4.37 -6.36
C PHE A 70 22.45 -5.33 -6.36
N GLY A 71 23.58 -4.94 -6.97
CA GLY A 71 24.77 -5.79 -7.02
C GLY A 71 24.60 -7.02 -7.92
N ARG A 72 23.62 -7.02 -8.82
CA ARG A 72 23.46 -8.03 -9.88
C ARG A 72 24.16 -7.53 -11.13
N ASP A 73 24.88 -8.42 -11.80
CA ASP A 73 25.64 -8.07 -13.01
C ASP A 73 24.69 -7.55 -14.10
N PRO A 74 24.82 -6.29 -14.55
CA PRO A 74 23.94 -5.70 -15.56
C PRO A 74 24.00 -6.42 -16.90
N SER A 75 25.12 -7.10 -17.20
CA SER A 75 25.28 -7.87 -18.44
C SER A 75 24.34 -9.09 -18.50
N THR A 76 23.89 -9.58 -17.35
CA THR A 76 22.95 -10.71 -17.26
C THR A 76 21.51 -10.34 -17.56
N ILE A 77 21.18 -9.04 -17.63
CA ILE A 77 19.84 -8.57 -17.95
C ILE A 77 19.68 -8.49 -19.47
N THR A 78 19.08 -9.54 -20.03
CA THR A 78 18.68 -9.65 -21.43
C THR A 78 17.17 -9.82 -21.55
N ARG A 79 16.63 -9.72 -22.77
CA ARG A 79 15.19 -9.96 -23.01
C ARG A 79 14.81 -11.40 -22.68
N GLU A 80 15.71 -12.35 -22.98
CA GLU A 80 15.53 -13.76 -22.66
C GLU A 80 15.55 -13.98 -21.14
N SER A 81 16.48 -13.37 -20.42
CA SER A 81 16.53 -13.50 -18.95
C SER A 81 15.28 -12.94 -18.28
N LEU A 82 14.76 -11.79 -18.75
CA LEU A 82 13.52 -11.20 -18.24
C LEU A 82 12.29 -12.06 -18.55
N ARG A 83 12.29 -12.75 -19.69
CA ARG A 83 11.23 -13.69 -20.07
C ARG A 83 11.20 -14.90 -19.15
N GLU A 84 12.36 -15.42 -18.76
CA GLU A 84 12.48 -16.53 -17.81
C GLU A 84 12.15 -16.12 -16.37
N GLU A 85 12.47 -14.88 -16.00
CA GLU A 85 12.20 -14.34 -14.66
C GLU A 85 10.72 -13.94 -14.45
N PHE A 86 9.95 -13.77 -15.54
CA PHE A 86 8.53 -13.43 -15.46
C PHE A 86 7.73 -14.56 -14.82
N ASN A 87 7.06 -14.24 -13.71
CA ASN A 87 6.11 -15.14 -13.06
C ASN A 87 4.75 -14.44 -12.89
N PRO A 88 3.68 -14.93 -13.52
CA PRO A 88 2.37 -14.29 -13.47
C PRO A 88 1.77 -14.30 -12.06
N VAL A 89 2.02 -15.34 -11.26
CA VAL A 89 1.49 -15.43 -9.89
C VAL A 89 2.09 -14.35 -9.01
N HIS A 90 3.42 -14.22 -8.98
CA HIS A 90 4.09 -13.16 -8.21
C HIS A 90 3.67 -11.76 -8.68
N THR A 91 3.55 -11.57 -9.99
CA THR A 91 3.09 -10.32 -10.60
C THR A 91 1.69 -9.93 -10.13
N TRP A 92 0.73 -10.86 -10.20
CA TRP A 92 -0.65 -10.62 -9.78
C TRP A 92 -0.79 -10.44 -8.26
N VAL A 93 -0.04 -11.21 -7.47
CA VAL A 93 -0.05 -11.08 -6.00
C VAL A 93 0.41 -9.67 -5.59
N GLU A 94 1.47 -9.14 -6.20
CA GLU A 94 1.91 -7.77 -5.93
C GLU A 94 0.91 -6.72 -6.44
N PHE A 95 0.37 -6.93 -7.65
CA PHE A 95 -0.61 -6.00 -8.24
C PHE A 95 -1.91 -5.90 -7.42
N VAL A 96 -2.43 -7.02 -6.92
CA VAL A 96 -3.61 -7.03 -6.05
C VAL A 96 -3.35 -6.23 -4.78
N ASN A 97 -2.18 -6.38 -4.17
CA ASN A 97 -1.80 -5.56 -3.03
C ASN A 97 -1.75 -4.05 -3.37
N ARG A 98 -1.24 -3.68 -4.56
CA ARG A 98 -1.27 -2.28 -5.05
C ARG A 98 -2.71 -1.78 -5.24
N LEU A 99 -3.59 -2.62 -5.79
CA LEU A 99 -5.00 -2.28 -6.00
C LEU A 99 -5.74 -2.07 -4.68
N LEU A 100 -5.45 -2.89 -3.66
CA LEU A 100 -6.02 -2.77 -2.32
C LEU A 100 -5.59 -1.48 -1.59
N ALA A 101 -4.54 -0.79 -2.04
CA ALA A 101 -4.16 0.51 -1.49
C ALA A 101 -5.14 1.64 -1.89
N LEU A 102 -5.84 1.50 -3.02
CA LEU A 102 -6.80 2.50 -3.50
C LEU A 102 -7.96 2.74 -2.52
N PRO A 103 -8.70 1.72 -2.03
CA PRO A 103 -9.77 1.93 -1.07
C PRO A 103 -9.27 2.52 0.26
N VAL A 104 -8.05 2.23 0.69
CA VAL A 104 -7.45 2.86 1.88
C VAL A 104 -7.31 4.37 1.68
N GLY A 105 -6.79 4.80 0.53
CA GLY A 105 -6.69 6.22 0.16
C GLY A 105 -8.05 6.91 0.11
N VAL A 106 -9.01 6.33 -0.62
CA VAL A 106 -10.36 6.89 -0.81
C VAL A 106 -11.11 7.00 0.52
N LEU A 107 -11.11 5.95 1.33
CA LEU A 107 -11.85 5.94 2.61
C LEU A 107 -11.20 6.84 3.65
N THR A 108 -9.86 6.97 3.65
CA THR A 108 -9.16 7.91 4.54
C THR A 108 -9.44 9.36 4.13
N LEU A 109 -9.44 9.66 2.83
CA LEU A 109 -9.82 10.98 2.31
C LEU A 109 -11.28 11.32 2.65
N ALA A 110 -12.20 10.38 2.46
CA ALA A 110 -13.60 10.53 2.86
C ALA A 110 -13.75 10.77 4.37
N THR A 111 -12.97 10.06 5.19
CA THR A 111 -12.91 10.27 6.65
C THR A 111 -12.48 11.70 6.99
N PHE A 112 -11.39 12.18 6.38
CA PHE A 112 -10.92 13.55 6.57
C PHE A 112 -11.94 14.59 6.11
N GLY A 113 -12.52 14.43 4.93
CA GLY A 113 -13.59 15.30 4.42
C GLY A 113 -14.78 15.35 5.39
N ALA A 114 -15.21 14.19 5.90
CA ALA A 114 -16.28 14.13 6.89
C ALA A 114 -15.92 14.72 8.26
N SER A 115 -14.64 14.75 8.61
CA SER A 115 -14.15 15.36 9.85
C SER A 115 -14.23 16.89 9.84
N LEU A 116 -14.34 17.54 8.66
CA LEU A 116 -14.50 18.99 8.54
C LEU A 116 -15.76 19.49 9.24
N TRP A 117 -16.86 18.73 9.19
CA TRP A 117 -18.08 19.05 9.93
C TRP A 117 -17.94 18.85 11.44
N GLN A 118 -16.94 18.09 11.88
CA GLN A 118 -16.63 17.87 13.29
C GLN A 118 -15.56 18.82 13.84
N ARG A 119 -14.91 19.63 12.99
CA ARG A 119 -13.77 20.49 13.41
C ARG A 119 -14.07 21.41 14.60
N ARG A 120 -15.31 21.91 14.71
CA ARG A 120 -15.74 22.78 15.83
C ARG A 120 -16.22 22.00 17.05
N LYS A 121 -16.77 20.80 16.86
CA LYS A 121 -17.33 19.97 17.94
C LYS A 121 -16.25 19.10 18.61
N ARG A 122 -15.30 18.59 17.82
CA ARG A 122 -14.28 17.62 18.21
C ARG A 122 -12.98 17.88 17.44
N PRO A 123 -12.19 18.90 17.83
CA PRO A 123 -10.97 19.26 17.11
C PRO A 123 -9.93 18.13 17.05
N GLY A 124 -9.86 17.26 18.07
CA GLY A 124 -8.97 16.10 18.07
C GLY A 124 -9.26 15.10 16.95
N VAL A 125 -10.53 14.88 16.59
CA VAL A 125 -10.91 13.98 15.48
C VAL A 125 -10.51 14.56 14.14
N PHE A 126 -10.64 15.89 13.98
CA PHE A 126 -10.23 16.60 12.77
C PHE A 126 -8.71 16.50 12.55
N TRP A 127 -7.91 16.82 13.57
CA TRP A 127 -6.45 16.72 13.48
C TRP A 127 -5.99 15.28 13.27
N ALA A 128 -6.54 14.31 14.01
CA ALA A 128 -6.21 12.91 13.83
C ALA A 128 -6.53 12.42 12.39
N SER A 129 -7.68 12.81 11.82
CA SER A 129 -8.04 12.46 10.44
C SER A 129 -7.10 13.12 9.42
N GLY A 130 -6.64 14.35 9.68
CA GLY A 130 -5.65 15.03 8.84
C GLY A 130 -4.28 14.35 8.88
N VAL A 131 -3.83 13.95 10.08
CA VAL A 131 -2.60 13.17 10.25
C VAL A 131 -2.74 11.80 9.58
N SER A 132 -3.88 11.11 9.71
CA SER A 132 -4.13 9.84 8.99
C SER A 132 -3.98 10.00 7.48
N LEU A 133 -4.53 11.07 6.90
CA LEU A 133 -4.40 11.33 5.46
C LEU A 133 -2.96 11.58 5.06
N PHE A 134 -2.22 12.38 5.84
CA PHE A 134 -0.78 12.59 5.62
C PHE A 134 0.00 11.27 5.69
N VAL A 135 -0.26 10.46 6.72
CA VAL A 135 0.38 9.15 6.88
C VAL A 135 0.09 8.24 5.69
N VAL A 136 -1.14 8.17 5.18
CA VAL A 136 -1.47 7.38 3.97
C VAL A 136 -0.66 7.84 2.76
N ILE A 137 -0.60 9.15 2.50
CA ILE A 137 0.13 9.71 1.34
C ILE A 137 1.62 9.40 1.46
N PHE A 138 2.21 9.64 2.64
CA PHE A 138 3.61 9.36 2.89
C PHE A 138 3.92 7.85 2.83
N ASN A 139 3.01 7.01 3.34
CA ASN A 139 3.18 5.57 3.31
C ASN A 139 3.05 4.99 1.89
N ALA A 140 2.20 5.56 1.04
CA ALA A 140 2.11 5.21 -0.38
C ALA A 140 3.42 5.55 -1.12
N TRP A 141 4.01 6.72 -0.83
CA TRP A 141 5.33 7.08 -1.35
C TRP A 141 6.43 6.11 -0.88
N LEU A 142 6.46 5.74 0.40
CA LEU A 142 7.37 4.72 0.90
C LEU A 142 7.14 3.34 0.26
N GLY A 143 5.89 2.95 0.00
CA GLY A 143 5.56 1.73 -0.72
C GLY A 143 6.19 1.68 -2.11
N ALA A 144 6.15 2.78 -2.87
CA ALA A 144 6.87 2.88 -4.15
C ALA A 144 8.40 2.78 -3.95
N ARG A 145 8.94 3.38 -2.88
CA ARG A 145 10.37 3.28 -2.54
C ARG A 145 10.79 1.84 -2.19
N VAL A 146 9.93 1.03 -1.57
CA VAL A 146 10.22 -0.39 -1.29
C VAL A 146 10.57 -1.12 -2.58
N VAL A 147 9.78 -0.93 -3.65
CA VAL A 147 10.00 -1.56 -4.98
C VAL A 147 11.32 -1.11 -5.62
N TYR A 148 11.64 0.19 -5.54
CA TYR A 148 12.88 0.73 -6.10
C TYR A 148 14.12 0.43 -5.25
N SER A 149 13.93 0.06 -3.98
CA SER A 149 15.02 -0.26 -3.06
C SER A 149 15.35 -1.75 -2.97
N GLY A 150 14.67 -2.60 -3.75
CA GLY A 150 14.95 -4.03 -3.78
C GLY A 150 14.65 -4.69 -2.44
N LEU A 151 13.54 -4.28 -1.81
CA LEU A 151 13.11 -4.80 -0.50
C LEU A 151 14.10 -4.48 0.63
N SER A 152 14.71 -3.28 0.63
CA SER A 152 15.57 -2.82 1.73
C SER A 152 14.87 -2.98 3.10
N PRO A 153 15.45 -3.74 4.05
CA PRO A 153 14.79 -4.03 5.32
C PRO A 153 14.40 -2.79 6.13
N GLY A 154 15.20 -1.72 6.04
CA GLY A 154 14.93 -0.45 6.72
C GLY A 154 13.69 0.26 6.18
N ILE A 155 13.52 0.30 4.86
CA ILE A 155 12.38 0.97 4.22
C ILE A 155 11.09 0.18 4.47
N ILE A 156 11.15 -1.16 4.41
CA ILE A 156 10.00 -2.02 4.74
C ILE A 156 9.58 -1.81 6.19
N THR A 157 10.54 -1.77 7.12
CA THR A 157 10.25 -1.54 8.55
C THR A 157 9.58 -0.19 8.77
N ALA A 158 10.11 0.88 8.15
CA ALA A 158 9.51 2.22 8.24
C ALA A 158 8.08 2.25 7.66
N HIS A 159 7.87 1.60 6.52
CA HIS A 159 6.55 1.48 5.88
C HIS A 159 5.54 0.73 6.78
N MET A 160 5.95 -0.36 7.43
CA MET A 160 5.10 -1.10 8.36
C MET A 160 4.81 -0.30 9.65
N ALA A 161 5.80 0.40 10.21
CA ALA A 161 5.61 1.23 11.38
C ALA A 161 4.55 2.34 11.14
N LEU A 162 4.60 2.96 9.95
CA LEU A 162 3.60 3.97 9.56
C LEU A 162 2.21 3.35 9.32
N ALA A 163 2.13 2.14 8.77
CA ALA A 163 0.85 1.43 8.63
C ALA A 163 0.22 1.13 10.01
N ILE A 164 1.02 0.74 11.00
CA ILE A 164 0.56 0.51 12.38
C ILE A 164 0.12 1.83 13.04
N LEU A 165 0.88 2.92 12.84
CA LEU A 165 0.49 4.25 13.30
C LEU A 165 -0.87 4.66 12.70
N LEU A 166 -1.07 4.42 11.40
CA LEU A 166 -2.34 4.71 10.72
C LEU A 166 -3.50 3.91 11.34
N VAL A 167 -3.31 2.62 11.64
CA VAL A 167 -4.31 1.80 12.34
C VAL A 167 -4.68 2.45 13.68
N GLY A 168 -3.70 2.84 14.49
CA GLY A 168 -3.95 3.50 15.78
C GLY A 168 -4.74 4.81 15.64
N LEU A 169 -4.41 5.63 14.64
CA LEU A 169 -5.14 6.87 14.35
C LEU A 169 -6.58 6.60 13.90
N LEU A 170 -6.80 5.62 13.02
CA LEU A 170 -8.13 5.26 12.53
C LEU A 170 -9.01 4.65 13.63
N VAL A 171 -8.43 3.86 14.54
CA VAL A 171 -9.11 3.38 15.75
C VAL A 171 -9.55 4.56 16.63
N TYR A 172 -8.65 5.51 16.88
CA TYR A 172 -8.99 6.73 17.65
C TYR A 172 -10.12 7.53 16.99
N VAL A 173 -10.03 7.76 15.67
CA VAL A 173 -11.04 8.49 14.90
C VAL A 173 -12.39 7.77 14.92
N ALA A 174 -12.42 6.45 14.73
CA ALA A 174 -13.64 5.65 14.79
C ALA A 174 -14.27 5.66 16.20
N TRP A 175 -13.45 5.59 17.25
CA TRP A 175 -13.94 5.58 18.63
C TRP A 175 -14.45 6.96 19.09
N ARG A 176 -13.70 8.04 18.85
CA ARG A 176 -14.05 9.42 19.27
C ARG A 176 -15.00 10.14 18.31
N GLY A 177 -15.24 9.59 17.12
CA GLY A 177 -16.11 10.16 16.10
C GLY A 177 -17.60 10.22 16.43
N CYS A 178 -18.04 9.72 17.60
CA CYS A 178 -19.45 9.62 17.98
C CYS A 178 -19.79 10.25 19.34
N ALA A 179 -21.09 10.45 19.55
CA ALA A 179 -21.64 10.98 20.80
C ALA A 179 -21.41 10.00 21.96
N ASP A 180 -21.63 8.71 21.72
CA ASP A 180 -21.32 7.63 22.66
C ASP A 180 -20.14 6.79 22.16
N PRO A 181 -18.95 6.92 22.77
CA PRO A 181 -17.83 6.03 22.51
C PRO A 181 -18.20 4.61 22.98
N TRP A 182 -17.72 3.59 22.27
CA TRP A 182 -17.85 2.20 22.70
C TRP A 182 -17.23 2.07 24.10
N ARG A 183 -18.03 1.68 25.10
CA ARG A 183 -17.58 1.33 26.45
C ARG A 183 -17.56 -0.19 26.56
N VAL A 184 -16.39 -0.76 26.80
CA VAL A 184 -16.27 -2.15 27.24
C VAL A 184 -16.75 -2.18 28.69
N ARG A 185 -17.92 -2.78 28.93
CA ARG A 185 -18.32 -3.12 30.31
C ARG A 185 -17.62 -4.44 30.64
N LEU A 186 -16.63 -4.39 31.52
CA LEU A 186 -16.09 -5.61 32.12
C LEU A 186 -17.17 -6.20 33.02
N PRO A 187 -17.53 -7.49 32.89
CA PRO A 187 -18.32 -8.16 33.91
C PRO A 187 -17.47 -8.17 35.19
N GLY A 188 -17.96 -7.48 36.22
CA GLY A 188 -17.41 -7.53 37.58
C GLY A 188 -17.86 -8.77 38.31
#